data_AF-A0A1B8DJX4-F1
#
_entry.id   AF-A0A1B8DJX4-F1
#
_cell.length_a   1.000
_cell.length_b   1.000
_cell.length_c   1.000
_cell.angle_alpha   90.00
_cell.angle_beta   90.00
_cell.angle_gamma   90.00
#
_symmetry.space_group_name_H-M   'P 1'
#
loop_
_entity.id
_entity.type
_entity.pdbx_description
1 polymer ?
#
loop_
_entity_poly.entity_id
_entity_poly.type
_entity_poly.pdbx_seq_one_letter_code
_entity_poly.pdbx_strand_id
1 'polypeptide(L)'
;MSFTWDYPNGRIPVLAPITWGDDDFPILTTVDGKWGATYPSPLPTVETPPWTGTDSFNGTSLGPQWEWNHNPDTSKYSVDNGGTLAAATVPVELYMARNTLTHRVHGEHPVATIVLDFSNMPGGDRCGLAAFRDWTAYIGVVRSGDTYSVVMQEGLTQNSTDWSTVSTGTTVETAAVEKGRIWLRSSMDSRGDGSKLVTFQYSTDGTSFVDLGDAYTMNTDWAIFMGYRWGIFNHATTALGGSVLLESFTQT
;
A
#
# COMPACT_ATOMS: atom_id res chain seq x y z
N MET A 1 -26.34 -8.25 2.83
CA MET A 1 -25.05 -7.56 2.55
C MET A 1 -24.68 -7.84 1.10
N SER A 2 -24.18 -6.83 0.40
CA SER A 2 -23.59 -6.97 -0.95
C SER A 2 -22.24 -6.26 -0.96
N PHE A 3 -21.65 -6.04 -2.13
CA PHE A 3 -20.48 -5.20 -2.32
C PHE A 3 -20.62 -4.35 -3.58
N THR A 4 -19.92 -3.21 -3.62
CA THR A 4 -19.77 -2.37 -4.81
C THR A 4 -18.40 -2.55 -5.44
N TRP A 5 -18.29 -2.24 -6.74
CA TRP A 5 -17.03 -2.19 -7.48
C TRP A 5 -16.55 -0.74 -7.47
N ASP A 6 -15.63 -0.41 -6.56
CA ASP A 6 -15.12 0.94 -6.31
C ASP A 6 -13.62 1.01 -6.63
N TYR A 7 -13.24 0.61 -7.85
CA TYR A 7 -11.83 0.64 -8.26
C TYR A 7 -11.36 2.10 -8.44
N PRO A 8 -10.19 2.46 -7.90
CA PRO A 8 -9.05 1.59 -7.56
C PRO A 8 -9.03 1.08 -6.11
N ASN A 9 -9.96 1.50 -5.25
CA ASN A 9 -10.06 1.04 -3.85
C ASN A 9 -10.39 -0.46 -3.74
N GLY A 10 -11.11 -0.99 -4.72
CA GLY A 10 -11.40 -2.42 -4.85
C GLY A 10 -12.89 -2.70 -4.70
N ARG A 11 -13.24 -3.68 -3.84
CA ARG A 11 -14.64 -4.06 -3.61
C ARG A 11 -15.01 -3.84 -2.15
N ILE A 12 -16.01 -2.99 -1.92
CA ILE A 12 -16.37 -2.50 -0.59
C ILE A 12 -17.74 -3.05 -0.20
N PRO A 13 -17.92 -3.58 1.02
CA PRO A 13 -19.22 -4.08 1.45
C PRO A 13 -20.23 -2.95 1.57
N VAL A 14 -21.47 -3.22 1.15
CA VAL A 14 -22.62 -2.33 1.34
C VAL A 14 -23.75 -3.09 2.03
N LEU A 15 -24.51 -2.39 2.87
CA LEU A 15 -25.61 -2.97 3.65
C LEU A 15 -26.95 -2.29 3.36
N ALA A 16 -27.99 -3.10 3.18
CA ALA A 16 -29.38 -2.68 3.01
C ALA A 16 -30.29 -3.72 3.71
N PRO A 17 -31.43 -3.28 4.28
CA PRO A 17 -32.42 -4.18 4.87
C PRO A 17 -33.13 -5.04 3.82
N ILE A 18 -33.66 -6.17 4.29
CA ILE A 18 -34.62 -6.98 3.53
C ILE A 18 -35.93 -7.07 4.32
N THR A 19 -37.03 -7.19 3.59
CA THR A 19 -38.33 -7.64 4.11
C THR A 19 -38.67 -9.00 3.48
N TRP A 20 -39.69 -9.68 4.00
CA TRP A 20 -40.16 -10.95 3.45
C TRP A 20 -41.53 -10.75 2.81
N GLY A 21 -41.69 -11.24 1.57
CA GLY A 21 -42.97 -11.25 0.88
C GLY A 21 -43.89 -12.35 1.43
N ASP A 22 -45.16 -12.28 1.06
CA ASP A 22 -46.17 -13.31 1.40
C ASP A 22 -45.85 -14.68 0.77
N ASP A 23 -44.92 -14.72 -0.19
CA ASP A 23 -44.38 -15.91 -0.85
C ASP A 23 -43.09 -16.44 -0.20
N ASP A 24 -42.70 -15.90 0.96
CA ASP A 24 -41.47 -16.21 1.67
C ASP A 24 -40.17 -15.90 0.88
N PHE A 25 -40.21 -15.02 -0.12
CA PHE A 25 -39.00 -14.53 -0.78
C PHE A 25 -38.50 -13.20 -0.19
N PRO A 26 -37.17 -13.00 -0.12
CA PRO A 26 -36.59 -11.76 0.38
C PRO A 26 -36.76 -10.62 -0.64
N ILE A 27 -37.20 -9.47 -0.15
CA ILE A 27 -37.37 -8.25 -0.93
C ILE A 27 -36.38 -7.20 -0.38
N LEU A 28 -35.52 -6.67 -1.23
CA LEU A 28 -34.58 -5.60 -0.86
C LEU A 28 -35.35 -4.31 -0.55
N THR A 29 -35.11 -3.71 0.61
CA THR A 29 -35.66 -2.38 0.91
C THR A 29 -34.87 -1.32 0.14
N THR A 30 -35.54 -0.61 -0.77
CA THR A 30 -34.94 0.44 -1.59
C THR A 30 -35.35 1.84 -1.13
N VAL A 31 -34.55 2.85 -1.49
CA VAL A 31 -34.88 4.27 -1.39
C VAL A 31 -34.97 4.81 -2.81
N ASP A 32 -36.13 5.31 -3.23
CA ASP A 32 -36.40 5.76 -4.61
C ASP A 32 -36.03 4.73 -5.69
N GLY A 33 -36.29 3.44 -5.40
CA GLY A 33 -35.98 2.33 -6.30
C GLY A 33 -34.49 1.98 -6.42
N LYS A 34 -33.63 2.54 -5.55
CA LYS A 34 -32.18 2.32 -5.52
C LYS A 34 -31.69 1.82 -4.17
N TRP A 35 -30.43 1.40 -4.11
CA TRP A 35 -29.74 1.19 -2.84
C TRP A 35 -29.61 2.55 -2.12
N GLY A 36 -30.19 2.67 -0.92
CA GLY A 36 -30.15 3.91 -0.15
C GLY A 36 -28.75 4.24 0.34
N ALA A 37 -28.37 5.51 0.34
CA ALA A 37 -27.10 5.97 0.90
C ALA A 37 -27.01 5.73 2.42
N THR A 38 -28.16 5.72 3.10
CA THR A 38 -28.27 5.50 4.54
C THR A 38 -29.49 4.65 4.87
N TYR A 39 -29.35 3.78 5.87
CA TYR A 39 -30.45 3.00 6.45
C TYR A 39 -30.36 3.02 7.99
N PRO A 40 -31.45 2.74 8.71
CA PRO A 40 -31.38 2.46 10.15
C PRO A 40 -30.42 1.30 10.44
N SER A 41 -29.63 1.42 11.51
CA SER A 41 -28.76 0.33 11.95
C SER A 41 -29.58 -0.91 12.33
N PRO A 42 -29.22 -2.12 11.87
CA PRO A 42 -29.98 -3.34 12.19
C PRO A 42 -29.79 -3.79 13.65
N LEU A 43 -28.73 -3.31 14.30
CA LEU A 43 -28.36 -3.63 15.68
C LEU A 43 -27.82 -2.37 16.37
N PRO A 44 -27.78 -2.32 17.71
CA PRO A 44 -27.03 -1.29 18.43
C PRO A 44 -25.57 -1.23 17.96
N THR A 45 -25.02 -0.03 17.83
CA THR A 45 -23.64 0.18 17.40
C THR A 45 -22.67 -0.17 18.53
N VAL A 46 -21.56 -0.81 18.17
CA VAL A 46 -20.46 -1.13 19.08
C VAL A 46 -19.21 -0.43 18.57
N GLU A 47 -18.47 0.23 19.46
CA GLU A 47 -17.18 0.83 19.11
C GLU A 47 -16.18 -0.26 18.74
N THR A 48 -15.52 -0.08 17.59
CA THR A 48 -14.46 -0.96 17.10
C THR A 48 -13.17 -0.17 16.93
N PRO A 49 -11.99 -0.81 17.04
CA PRO A 49 -10.72 -0.14 16.74
C PRO A 49 -10.75 0.52 15.35
N PRO A 50 -10.15 1.71 15.19
CA PRO A 50 -10.10 2.38 13.90
C PRO A 50 -9.26 1.57 12.90
N TRP A 51 -9.64 1.63 11.62
CA TRP A 51 -8.85 1.03 10.53
C TRP A 51 -7.66 1.89 10.11
N THR A 52 -7.65 3.17 10.52
CA THR A 52 -6.61 4.15 10.26
C THR A 52 -5.92 4.54 11.58
N GLY A 53 -4.71 5.08 11.48
CA GLY A 53 -3.88 5.41 12.63
C GLY A 53 -2.41 5.10 12.39
N THR A 54 -1.63 5.16 13.46
CA THR A 54 -0.20 4.86 13.47
C THR A 54 0.05 3.49 14.08
N ASP A 55 0.80 2.66 13.36
CA ASP A 55 1.42 1.44 13.85
C ASP A 55 2.93 1.66 13.98
N SER A 56 3.43 1.60 15.21
CA SER A 56 4.87 1.65 15.52
C SER A 56 5.50 0.26 15.68
N PHE A 57 4.78 -0.80 15.26
CA PHE A 57 5.24 -2.19 15.32
C PHE A 57 5.59 -2.62 16.76
N ASN A 58 4.75 -2.19 17.72
CA ASN A 58 4.91 -2.50 19.14
C ASN A 58 4.73 -4.01 19.41
N GLY A 59 5.51 -4.54 20.36
CA GLY A 59 5.49 -5.96 20.68
C GLY A 59 6.30 -6.79 19.68
N THR A 60 5.90 -8.04 19.45
CA THR A 60 6.70 -9.05 18.74
C THR A 60 6.01 -9.66 17.51
N SER A 61 4.89 -9.09 17.07
CA SER A 61 4.10 -9.63 15.96
C SER A 61 3.33 -8.53 15.24
N LEU A 62 3.11 -8.73 13.94
CA LEU A 62 2.22 -7.87 13.15
C LEU A 62 0.76 -8.04 13.58
N GLY A 63 0.01 -6.93 13.59
CA GLY A 63 -1.45 -6.97 13.74
C GLY A 63 -2.16 -7.58 12.52
N PRO A 64 -3.45 -7.93 12.65
CA PRO A 64 -4.23 -8.62 11.61
C PRO A 64 -4.48 -7.77 10.34
N GLN A 65 -4.24 -6.46 10.40
CA GLN A 65 -4.36 -5.55 9.26
C GLN A 65 -3.25 -5.73 8.22
N TRP A 66 -2.14 -6.37 8.61
CA TRP A 66 -0.97 -6.58 7.78
C TRP A 66 -1.00 -7.92 7.06
N GLU A 67 -0.68 -7.91 5.77
CA GLU A 67 -0.61 -9.10 4.93
C GLU A 67 0.62 -9.01 4.02
N TRP A 68 1.30 -10.13 3.79
CA TRP A 68 2.45 -10.19 2.88
C TRP A 68 1.98 -10.41 1.44
N ASN A 69 2.68 -9.79 0.48
CA ASN A 69 2.60 -10.25 -0.91
C ASN A 69 3.26 -11.64 -1.00
N HIS A 70 2.45 -12.67 -1.25
CA HIS A 70 2.83 -14.09 -1.11
C HIS A 70 3.30 -14.44 0.31
N ASN A 71 3.75 -15.68 0.51
CA ASN A 71 4.32 -16.09 1.80
C ASN A 71 5.67 -15.41 2.05
N PRO A 72 5.91 -14.85 3.25
CA PRO A 72 7.19 -14.24 3.59
C PRO A 72 8.28 -15.29 3.83
N ASP A 73 9.53 -14.89 3.69
CA ASP A 73 10.67 -15.53 4.34
C ASP A 73 10.75 -15.03 5.79
N THR A 74 10.35 -15.89 6.73
CA THR A 74 10.31 -15.59 8.17
C THR A 74 11.68 -15.43 8.81
N SER A 75 12.77 -15.75 8.11
CA SER A 75 14.14 -15.47 8.56
C SER A 75 14.62 -14.06 8.17
N LYS A 76 13.80 -13.31 7.41
CA LYS A 76 14.17 -12.02 6.78
C LYS A 76 13.27 -10.86 7.21
N TYR A 77 12.47 -11.05 8.25
CA TYR A 77 11.81 -9.95 8.94
C TYR A 77 11.71 -10.24 10.43
N SER A 78 11.55 -9.19 11.23
CA SER A 78 11.18 -9.29 12.63
C SER A 78 10.32 -8.10 13.05
N VAL A 79 9.53 -8.30 14.10
CA VAL A 79 8.85 -7.24 14.83
C VAL A 79 9.37 -7.29 16.26
N ASP A 80 9.93 -6.20 16.75
CA ASP A 80 10.43 -6.05 18.12
C ASP A 80 10.45 -4.56 18.49
N ASN A 81 9.28 -4.01 18.81
CA ASN A 81 9.08 -2.56 19.02
C ASN A 81 9.63 -1.70 17.89
N GLY A 82 9.33 -2.13 16.66
CA GLY A 82 9.92 -1.71 15.40
C GLY A 82 9.94 -2.87 14.42
N GLY A 83 9.80 -2.60 13.12
CA GLY A 83 9.82 -3.63 12.08
C GLY A 83 11.17 -3.69 11.38
N THR A 84 11.89 -4.82 11.42
CA THR A 84 13.07 -5.01 10.55
C THR A 84 12.65 -5.72 9.28
N LEU A 85 12.99 -5.14 8.12
CA LEU A 85 12.82 -5.76 6.81
C LEU A 85 14.19 -5.99 6.17
N ALA A 86 14.67 -7.23 6.16
CA ALA A 86 15.88 -7.61 5.45
C ALA A 86 15.57 -7.95 4.00
N ALA A 87 16.50 -7.67 3.08
CA ALA A 87 16.38 -8.14 1.71
C ALA A 87 16.32 -9.68 1.73
N ALA A 88 15.17 -10.23 1.31
CA ALA A 88 14.90 -11.67 1.34
C ALA A 88 15.27 -12.35 0.01
N THR A 89 15.19 -11.60 -1.08
CA THR A 89 15.54 -12.05 -2.44
C THR A 89 16.42 -11.02 -3.12
N VAL A 90 17.11 -11.45 -4.18
CA VAL A 90 17.82 -10.56 -5.11
C VAL A 90 17.05 -10.49 -6.43
N PRO A 91 15.80 -9.99 -6.46
CA PRO A 91 15.06 -9.90 -7.70
C PRO A 91 15.58 -8.70 -8.51
N VAL A 92 15.35 -8.75 -9.82
CA VAL A 92 15.56 -7.57 -10.67
C VAL A 92 14.44 -6.54 -10.46
N GLU A 93 13.32 -6.93 -9.86
CA GLU A 93 12.10 -6.11 -9.79
C GLU A 93 11.19 -6.40 -8.58
N LEU A 94 10.20 -5.52 -8.36
CA LEU A 94 9.39 -5.48 -7.15
C LEU A 94 8.37 -6.63 -7.04
N TYR A 95 7.79 -7.12 -8.13
CA TYR A 95 6.74 -8.14 -8.05
C TYR A 95 7.27 -9.50 -7.56
N MET A 96 8.55 -9.79 -7.78
CA MET A 96 9.26 -10.97 -7.26
C MET A 96 10.03 -10.70 -5.96
N ALA A 97 9.92 -9.49 -5.40
CA ALA A 97 10.48 -9.18 -4.08
C ALA A 97 9.64 -9.84 -2.98
N ARG A 98 10.22 -10.89 -2.37
CA ARG A 98 9.66 -11.45 -1.13
C ARG A 98 9.69 -10.42 -0.02
N ASN A 99 8.81 -10.59 0.95
CA ASN A 99 8.69 -9.70 2.12
C ASN A 99 8.28 -8.26 1.75
N THR A 100 7.49 -8.10 0.69
CA THR A 100 6.69 -6.88 0.52
C THR A 100 5.50 -6.95 1.47
N LEU A 101 5.52 -6.13 2.51
CA LEU A 101 4.47 -6.02 3.52
C LEU A 101 3.37 -5.11 3.01
N THR A 102 2.11 -5.50 3.13
CA THR A 102 0.98 -4.75 2.57
C THR A 102 -0.09 -4.40 3.59
N HIS A 103 -0.74 -3.26 3.38
CA HIS A 103 -1.89 -2.79 4.13
C HIS A 103 -2.98 -2.33 3.16
N ARG A 104 -4.26 -2.56 3.48
CA ARG A 104 -5.39 -2.05 2.69
C ARG A 104 -5.46 -0.52 2.78
N VAL A 105 -5.82 0.14 1.69
CA VAL A 105 -6.14 1.57 1.74
C VAL A 105 -7.54 1.76 2.33
N HIS A 106 -7.77 2.84 3.09
CA HIS A 106 -9.07 3.13 3.70
C HIS A 106 -9.43 4.60 3.51
N GLY A 107 -10.68 4.86 3.13
CA GLY A 107 -11.18 6.20 2.82
C GLY A 107 -11.10 6.54 1.34
N GLU A 108 -11.71 7.66 0.98
CA GLU A 108 -11.76 8.22 -0.38
C GLU A 108 -10.43 8.83 -0.83
N HIS A 109 -9.68 9.35 0.14
CA HIS A 109 -8.41 10.05 -0.05
C HIS A 109 -7.33 9.50 0.89
N PRO A 110 -6.99 8.21 0.78
CA PRO A 110 -6.11 7.59 1.75
C PRO A 110 -4.69 8.17 1.61
N VAL A 111 -4.06 8.44 2.75
CA VAL A 111 -2.66 8.88 2.81
C VAL A 111 -1.89 7.92 3.71
N ALA A 112 -0.77 7.40 3.22
CA ALA A 112 0.18 6.63 4.03
C ALA A 112 1.49 7.39 4.18
N THR A 113 2.07 7.36 5.38
CA THR A 113 3.44 7.81 5.65
C THR A 113 4.18 6.71 6.40
N ILE A 114 5.33 6.28 5.89
CA ILE A 114 6.25 5.39 6.61
C ILE A 114 7.48 6.15 7.07
N VAL A 115 8.05 5.71 8.19
CA VAL A 115 9.35 6.17 8.69
C VAL A 115 10.34 5.03 8.58
N LEU A 116 11.38 5.23 7.78
CA LEU A 116 12.42 4.24 7.52
C LEU A 116 13.77 4.76 8.00
N ASP A 117 14.53 3.95 8.73
CA ASP A 117 15.98 4.07 8.82
C ASP A 117 16.61 3.06 7.83
N PHE A 118 17.31 3.61 6.84
CA PHE A 118 17.93 2.87 5.75
C PHE A 118 19.46 2.78 5.88
N SER A 119 19.99 3.06 7.07
CA SER A 119 21.43 3.08 7.35
C SER A 119 22.15 1.75 7.09
N ASN A 120 21.41 0.63 7.06
CA ASN A 120 21.95 -0.70 6.85
C ASN A 120 21.73 -1.22 5.41
N MET A 121 21.36 -0.36 4.47
CA MET A 121 21.28 -0.73 3.04
C MET A 121 22.68 -0.80 2.41
N PRO A 122 23.11 -1.94 1.85
CA PRO A 122 24.28 -2.05 0.98
C PRO A 122 24.00 -1.47 -0.42
N GLY A 123 25.06 -1.26 -1.20
CA GLY A 123 24.93 -0.82 -2.57
C GLY A 123 24.12 -1.83 -3.40
N GLY A 124 23.13 -1.32 -4.14
CA GLY A 124 22.21 -2.10 -4.95
C GLY A 124 20.84 -2.35 -4.31
N ASP A 125 20.64 -2.03 -3.03
CA ASP A 125 19.35 -2.22 -2.38
C ASP A 125 18.36 -1.10 -2.71
N ARG A 126 17.08 -1.46 -2.68
CA ARG A 126 15.93 -0.57 -2.85
C ARG A 126 14.89 -0.85 -1.77
N CYS A 127 14.46 0.18 -1.08
CA CYS A 127 13.34 0.10 -0.13
C CYS A 127 12.34 1.24 -0.37
N GLY A 128 11.10 1.10 0.06
CA GLY A 128 10.13 2.19 -0.15
C GLY A 128 8.67 1.88 0.19
N LEU A 129 7.82 2.81 -0.24
CA LEU A 129 6.37 2.80 -0.13
C LEU A 129 5.73 2.83 -1.53
N ALA A 130 5.00 1.78 -1.87
CA ALA A 130 4.35 1.60 -3.15
C ALA A 130 2.83 1.81 -3.06
N ALA A 131 2.28 2.44 -4.09
CA ALA A 131 0.91 2.22 -4.53
C ALA A 131 0.88 0.86 -5.24
N PHE A 132 0.70 -0.20 -4.44
CA PHE A 132 1.00 -1.57 -4.86
C PHE A 132 -0.21 -2.26 -5.47
N ARG A 133 -0.05 -2.68 -6.74
CA ARG A 133 -1.01 -3.47 -7.53
C ARG A 133 -0.32 -4.05 -8.78
N ASP A 134 -1.04 -4.70 -9.69
CA ASP A 134 -0.51 -5.11 -11.01
C ASP A 134 0.03 -3.93 -11.84
N TRP A 135 -0.43 -2.71 -11.56
CA TRP A 135 0.15 -1.46 -12.05
C TRP A 135 0.65 -0.66 -10.84
N THR A 136 1.96 -0.62 -10.65
CA THR A 136 2.59 -0.05 -9.46
C THR A 136 3.40 1.20 -9.80
N ALA A 137 3.29 2.20 -8.93
CA ALA A 137 4.25 3.27 -8.76
C ALA A 137 4.68 3.34 -7.29
N TYR A 138 5.89 3.81 -7.01
CA TYR A 138 6.39 3.93 -5.64
C TYR A 138 7.33 5.10 -5.47
N ILE A 139 7.47 5.52 -4.21
CA ILE A 139 8.60 6.32 -3.74
C ILE A 139 9.49 5.46 -2.86
N GLY A 140 10.81 5.58 -3.02
CA GLY A 140 11.74 4.73 -2.30
C GLY A 140 13.15 5.28 -2.23
N VAL A 141 13.99 4.69 -1.39
CA VAL A 141 15.43 4.96 -1.34
C VAL A 141 16.16 3.90 -2.15
N VAL A 142 17.11 4.34 -2.96
CA VAL A 142 18.05 3.48 -3.69
C VAL A 142 19.46 3.85 -3.26
N ARG A 143 20.29 2.84 -2.98
CA ARG A 143 21.72 3.03 -2.79
C ARG A 143 22.47 2.55 -4.03
N SER A 144 23.14 3.46 -4.75
CA SER A 144 24.01 3.13 -5.89
C SER A 144 25.46 3.37 -5.52
N GLY A 145 26.23 2.30 -5.33
CA GLY A 145 27.56 2.40 -4.71
C GLY A 145 27.44 2.98 -3.30
N ASP A 146 28.00 4.17 -3.08
CA ASP A 146 27.97 4.87 -1.78
C ASP A 146 26.98 6.04 -1.71
N THR A 147 26.27 6.33 -2.80
CA THR A 147 25.30 7.42 -2.85
C THR A 147 23.89 6.91 -2.60
N TYR A 148 23.14 7.65 -1.78
CA TYR A 148 21.71 7.43 -1.54
C TYR A 148 20.88 8.47 -2.28
N SER A 149 19.79 8.01 -2.89
CA SER A 149 18.80 8.89 -3.51
C SER A 149 17.41 8.42 -3.16
N VAL A 150 16.50 9.36 -2.92
CA VAL A 150 15.07 9.08 -2.99
C VAL A 150 14.66 9.12 -4.46
N VAL A 151 13.88 8.15 -4.89
CA VAL A 151 13.42 8.00 -6.27
C VAL A 151 11.91 7.85 -6.31
N MET A 152 11.31 8.40 -7.36
CA MET A 152 9.97 8.04 -7.79
C MET A 152 10.09 7.09 -8.97
N GLN A 153 9.51 5.90 -8.83
CA GLN A 153 9.47 4.87 -9.87
C GLN A 153 8.03 4.67 -10.31
N GLU A 154 7.79 4.68 -11.62
CA GLU A 154 6.46 4.53 -12.19
C GLU A 154 6.42 3.43 -13.26
N GLY A 155 5.21 2.98 -13.59
CA GLY A 155 4.97 2.11 -14.73
C GLY A 155 5.50 0.69 -14.56
N LEU A 156 5.55 0.18 -13.33
CA LEU A 156 5.71 -1.26 -13.11
C LEU A 156 4.40 -1.94 -13.49
N THR A 157 4.44 -2.94 -14.37
CA THR A 157 3.21 -3.59 -14.85
C THR A 157 3.33 -5.11 -14.93
N GLN A 158 2.22 -5.80 -14.70
CA GLN A 158 2.05 -7.23 -14.97
C GLN A 158 1.02 -7.47 -16.08
N ASN A 159 1.15 -8.58 -16.78
CA ASN A 159 0.19 -9.02 -17.77
C ASN A 159 -1.11 -9.49 -17.10
N SER A 160 -2.29 -9.09 -17.60
CA SER A 160 -3.59 -9.41 -16.97
C SER A 160 -4.10 -10.84 -17.21
N THR A 161 -3.36 -11.67 -17.93
CA THR A 161 -3.70 -13.08 -18.21
C THR A 161 -2.83 -14.05 -17.44
N ASP A 162 -1.51 -13.89 -17.51
CA ASP A 162 -0.55 -14.80 -16.88
C ASP A 162 0.20 -14.19 -15.68
N TRP A 163 -0.04 -12.91 -15.39
CA TRP A 163 0.58 -12.15 -14.28
C TRP A 163 2.12 -12.08 -14.34
N SER A 164 2.71 -12.35 -15.50
CA SER A 164 4.14 -12.12 -15.73
C SER A 164 4.46 -10.63 -15.72
N THR A 165 5.64 -10.26 -15.23
CA THR A 165 6.12 -8.86 -15.25
C THR A 165 6.31 -8.41 -16.70
N VAL A 166 5.61 -7.34 -17.08
CA VAL A 166 5.73 -6.68 -18.39
C VAL A 166 6.73 -5.54 -18.34
N SER A 167 6.73 -4.78 -17.24
CA SER A 167 7.64 -3.66 -17.02
C SER A 167 8.12 -3.64 -15.57
N THR A 168 9.41 -3.41 -15.37
CA THR A 168 10.04 -3.17 -14.06
C THR A 168 10.03 -1.69 -13.66
N GLY A 169 9.34 -0.87 -14.46
CA GLY A 169 9.15 0.56 -14.27
C GLY A 169 10.33 1.41 -14.75
N THR A 170 10.15 2.72 -14.66
CA THR A 170 11.20 3.72 -14.92
C THR A 170 11.32 4.69 -13.74
N THR A 171 12.53 5.11 -13.42
CA THR A 171 12.75 6.21 -12.48
C THR A 171 12.46 7.52 -13.19
N VAL A 172 11.46 8.25 -12.73
CA VAL A 172 10.98 9.49 -13.39
C VAL A 172 11.48 10.75 -12.68
N GLU A 173 11.81 10.66 -11.39
CA GLU A 173 12.39 11.75 -10.61
C GLU A 173 13.30 11.21 -9.50
N THR A 174 14.31 12.00 -9.12
CA THR A 174 15.28 11.65 -8.08
C THR A 174 15.75 12.87 -7.29
N ALA A 175 16.03 12.68 -6.00
CA ALA A 175 16.72 13.66 -5.18
C ALA A 175 17.79 12.99 -4.31
N ALA A 176 18.95 13.64 -4.16
CA ALA A 176 19.99 13.16 -3.27
C ALA A 176 19.54 13.27 -1.81
N VAL A 177 19.83 12.24 -1.02
CA VAL A 177 19.59 12.21 0.43
C VAL A 177 20.80 11.66 1.15
N GLU A 178 21.00 12.10 2.39
CA GLU A 178 22.05 11.55 3.24
C GLU A 178 21.62 10.21 3.85
N LYS A 179 22.60 9.36 4.16
CA LYS A 179 22.36 8.12 4.92
C LYS A 179 21.64 8.43 6.23
N GLY A 180 20.51 7.76 6.51
CA GLY A 180 19.87 7.86 7.81
C GLY A 180 18.39 7.51 7.77
N ARG A 181 17.59 8.43 8.29
CA ARG A 181 16.13 8.31 8.44
C ARG A 181 15.41 9.16 7.39
N ILE A 182 14.29 8.66 6.88
CA ILE A 182 13.41 9.36 5.93
C ILE A 182 11.94 9.05 6.21
N TRP A 183 11.08 10.00 5.90
CA TRP A 183 9.64 9.83 5.84
C TRP A 183 9.24 9.75 4.38
N LEU A 184 8.56 8.68 4.00
CA LEU A 184 8.01 8.49 2.66
C LEU A 184 6.50 8.53 2.75
N ARG A 185 5.87 9.42 2.00
CA ARG A 185 4.42 9.62 1.97
C ARG A 185 3.86 9.39 0.58
N SER A 186 2.70 8.78 0.53
CA SER A 186 1.91 8.63 -0.68
C SER A 186 0.45 8.98 -0.41
N SER A 187 -0.20 9.65 -1.36
CA SER A 187 -1.58 10.13 -1.25
C SER A 187 -2.34 9.75 -2.51
N MET A 188 -3.52 9.12 -2.37
CA MET A 188 -4.33 8.66 -3.50
C MET A 188 -5.68 9.36 -3.56
N ASP A 189 -6.25 9.47 -4.76
CA ASP A 189 -7.70 9.57 -4.95
C ASP A 189 -8.25 8.18 -5.29
N SER A 190 -8.82 7.49 -4.28
CA SER A 190 -9.27 6.10 -4.38
C SER A 190 -10.75 5.95 -4.77
N ARG A 191 -11.47 7.05 -4.98
CA ARG A 191 -12.90 7.02 -5.34
C ARG A 191 -13.10 6.43 -6.72
N GLY A 192 -14.14 5.63 -6.92
CA GLY A 192 -14.54 5.08 -8.23
C GLY A 192 -14.83 6.12 -9.30
N ASP A 193 -15.25 7.33 -8.93
CA ASP A 193 -15.53 8.47 -9.81
C ASP A 193 -14.49 9.61 -9.72
N GLY A 194 -13.48 9.47 -8.87
CA GLY A 194 -12.38 10.44 -8.69
C GLY A 194 -11.30 10.46 -9.79
N SER A 195 -10.23 11.21 -9.54
CA SER A 195 -9.12 11.42 -10.48
C SER A 195 -8.21 10.20 -10.70
N LYS A 196 -8.24 9.22 -9.77
CA LYS A 196 -7.39 8.01 -9.80
C LYS A 196 -5.89 8.31 -9.70
N LEU A 197 -5.54 9.50 -9.22
CA LEU A 197 -4.14 9.92 -9.10
C LEU A 197 -3.53 9.44 -7.80
N VAL A 198 -2.25 9.10 -7.84
CA VAL A 198 -1.39 8.97 -6.67
C VAL A 198 -0.21 9.92 -6.77
N THR A 199 0.10 10.61 -5.68
CA THR A 199 1.27 11.49 -5.55
C THR A 199 2.22 10.96 -4.49
N PHE A 200 3.47 11.39 -4.58
CA PHE A 200 4.52 10.95 -3.66
C PHE A 200 5.29 12.14 -3.10
N GLN A 201 5.57 12.06 -1.80
CA GLN A 201 6.28 13.07 -1.05
C GLN A 201 7.32 12.42 -0.15
N TYR A 202 8.43 13.11 0.12
CA TYR A 202 9.39 12.69 1.13
C TYR A 202 9.74 13.83 2.09
N SER A 203 10.24 13.48 3.27
CA SER A 203 10.78 14.42 4.23
C SER A 203 12.03 13.83 4.89
N THR A 204 13.03 14.68 5.15
CA THR A 204 14.26 14.33 5.88
C THR A 204 14.29 14.90 7.30
N ASP A 205 13.33 15.75 7.67
CA ASP A 205 13.19 16.35 9.00
C ASP A 205 11.91 15.89 9.74
N GLY A 206 11.03 15.16 9.05
CA GLY A 206 9.76 14.64 9.59
C GLY A 206 8.63 15.67 9.66
N THR A 207 8.85 16.89 9.19
CA THR A 207 7.91 18.02 9.28
C THR A 207 7.62 18.66 7.91
N SER A 208 8.64 18.87 7.09
CA SER A 208 8.55 19.50 5.77
C SER A 208 8.57 18.42 4.70
N PHE A 209 7.47 18.29 3.95
CA PHE A 209 7.35 17.31 2.86
C PHE A 209 7.56 17.98 1.50
N VAL A 210 8.34 17.33 0.65
CA VAL A 210 8.67 17.76 -0.72
C VAL A 210 8.04 16.76 -1.69
N ASP A 211 7.31 17.27 -2.68
CA ASP A 211 6.79 16.46 -3.79
C ASP A 211 7.96 15.91 -4.62
N LEU A 212 7.87 14.63 -5.01
CA LEU A 212 8.85 14.00 -5.88
C LEU A 212 8.15 13.50 -7.15
N GLY A 213 8.38 14.22 -8.25
CA GLY A 213 7.78 13.97 -9.55
C GLY A 213 6.30 14.39 -9.66
N ASP A 214 5.71 14.10 -10.82
CA ASP A 214 4.30 14.39 -11.12
C ASP A 214 3.36 13.29 -10.55
N ALA A 215 2.05 13.46 -10.70
CA ALA A 215 1.09 12.44 -10.26
C ALA A 215 1.03 11.23 -11.22
N TYR A 216 0.99 10.02 -10.67
CA TYR A 216 0.78 8.79 -11.43
C TYR A 216 -0.73 8.45 -11.52
N THR A 217 -1.21 7.99 -12.67
CA THR A 217 -2.60 7.51 -12.81
C THR A 217 -2.69 6.02 -12.52
N MET A 218 -3.45 5.66 -11.48
CA MET A 218 -3.69 4.28 -11.08
C MET A 218 -4.61 3.54 -12.06
N ASN A 219 -4.36 2.24 -12.25
CA ASN A 219 -5.20 1.39 -13.08
C ASN A 219 -6.52 1.01 -12.38
N THR A 220 -7.63 1.01 -13.09
CA THR A 220 -8.95 0.64 -12.56
C THR A 220 -9.50 -0.68 -13.10
N ASP A 221 -8.72 -1.42 -13.90
CA ASP A 221 -9.13 -2.75 -14.36
C ASP A 221 -9.38 -3.68 -13.17
N TRP A 222 -10.28 -4.65 -13.31
CA TRP A 222 -10.72 -5.54 -12.24
C TRP A 222 -10.02 -6.90 -12.24
N ALA A 223 -9.23 -7.22 -13.27
CA ALA A 223 -8.72 -8.57 -13.52
C ALA A 223 -7.92 -9.17 -12.34
N ILE A 224 -7.19 -8.35 -11.58
CA ILE A 224 -6.45 -8.82 -10.38
C ILE A 224 -7.33 -8.90 -9.11
N PHE A 225 -8.59 -8.49 -9.20
CA PHE A 225 -9.64 -8.45 -8.14
C PHE A 225 -9.36 -7.59 -6.91
N MET A 226 -8.10 -7.41 -6.53
CA MET A 226 -7.68 -6.58 -5.43
C MET A 226 -7.74 -5.10 -5.83
N GLY A 227 -8.14 -4.25 -4.89
CA GLY A 227 -7.84 -2.82 -4.98
C GLY A 227 -6.36 -2.55 -4.71
N TYR A 228 -5.97 -1.29 -4.83
CA TYR A 228 -4.64 -0.85 -4.43
C TYR A 228 -4.38 -1.07 -2.95
N ARG A 229 -3.12 -1.28 -2.63
CA ARG A 229 -2.60 -1.38 -1.26
C ARG A 229 -1.40 -0.47 -1.07
N TRP A 230 -1.10 -0.15 0.18
CA TRP A 230 0.22 0.32 0.53
C TRP A 230 1.17 -0.88 0.56
N GLY A 231 2.25 -0.85 -0.21
CA GLY A 231 3.30 -1.87 -0.20
C GLY A 231 4.59 -1.31 0.36
N ILE A 232 5.06 -1.86 1.48
CA ILE A 232 6.35 -1.52 2.10
C ILE A 232 7.33 -2.63 1.76
N PHE A 233 8.46 -2.29 1.15
CA PHE A 233 9.39 -3.29 0.65
C PHE A 233 10.84 -2.95 0.96
N ASN A 234 11.68 -3.98 0.95
CA ASN A 234 13.13 -3.89 0.85
C ASN A 234 13.65 -5.08 0.03
N HIS A 235 14.37 -4.82 -1.06
CA HIS A 235 14.99 -5.88 -1.86
C HIS A 235 16.37 -5.47 -2.37
N ALA A 236 17.21 -6.48 -2.60
CA ALA A 236 18.53 -6.29 -3.18
C ALA A 236 18.49 -6.48 -4.69
N THR A 237 19.31 -5.74 -5.44
CA THR A 237 19.53 -6.01 -6.89
C THR A 237 20.87 -6.68 -7.18
N THR A 238 21.78 -6.72 -6.19
CA THR A 238 23.14 -7.27 -6.36
C THR A 238 23.42 -8.45 -5.44
N ALA A 239 23.26 -8.29 -4.11
CA ALA A 239 23.53 -9.34 -3.14
C ALA A 239 22.71 -9.13 -1.85
N LEU A 240 22.36 -10.23 -1.17
CA LEU A 240 21.69 -10.17 0.13
C LEU A 240 22.65 -9.66 1.22
N GLY A 241 22.08 -9.14 2.31
CA GLY A 241 22.82 -8.70 3.49
C GLY A 241 22.32 -7.39 4.07
N GLY A 242 21.53 -6.63 3.30
CA GLY A 242 20.91 -5.39 3.73
C GLY A 242 19.64 -5.55 4.53
N SER A 243 19.35 -4.53 5.33
CA SER A 243 18.10 -4.38 6.04
C SER A 243 17.73 -2.91 6.23
N VAL A 244 16.45 -2.67 6.48
CA VAL A 244 15.91 -1.38 6.90
C VAL A 244 15.08 -1.55 8.16
N LEU A 245 15.07 -0.52 8.99
CA LEU A 245 14.18 -0.43 10.14
C LEU A 245 12.96 0.43 9.75
N LEU A 246 11.80 -0.20 9.76
CA LEU A 246 10.50 0.44 9.67
C LEU A 246 10.05 0.84 11.07
N GLU A 247 10.20 2.12 11.39
CA GLU A 247 9.91 2.67 12.71
C GLU A 247 8.40 2.88 12.91
N SER A 248 7.71 3.30 11.86
CA SER A 248 6.25 3.42 11.90
C SER A 248 5.61 3.45 10.52
N PHE A 249 4.33 3.10 10.48
CA PHE A 249 3.41 3.32 9.38
C PHE A 249 2.22 4.11 9.92
N THR A 250 1.87 5.21 9.27
CA THR A 250 0.66 5.98 9.58
C THR A 250 -0.22 6.04 8.36
N GLN A 251 -1.48 5.66 8.51
CA GLN A 251 -2.51 5.86 7.50
C GLN A 251 -3.62 6.77 8.02
N THR A 252 -4.06 7.73 7.20
CA THR A 252 -5.22 8.60 7.46
C THR A 252 -6.20 8.54 6.32
#